data_AF-A0A6D2I1P1-F1
#
_entry.id   AF-A0A6D2I1P1-F1
#
_cell.length_a   1.000
_cell.length_b   1.000
_cell.length_c   1.000
_cell.angle_alpha   90.00
_cell.angle_beta   90.00
_cell.angle_gamma   90.00
#
_symmetry.space_group_name_H-M   'P 1'
#
loop_
_entity.id
_entity.type
_entity.pdbx_description
1 polymer ?
#
loop_
_entity_poly.entity_id
_entity_poly.type
_entity_poly.pdbx_seq_one_letter_code
_entity_poly.pdbx_strand_id
1 'polypeptide(L)'
;MATRISGEQQYQQSSSEYDHHTAAVSPPPAPKRRRRSSSSSSGVEAAIANAISEMAAASKLRTTALTQQKSRFSLAECIRELHQIQDLPENVYFDALEFFNNPTARETFLSLKSHLRLAWLQFKSNAASHT
;
A
#
# COMPACT_ATOMS: atom_id res chain seq x y z
N MET A 1 -7.98 21.28 26.97
CA MET A 1 -7.22 20.01 27.06
C MET A 1 -7.09 19.46 25.65
N ALA A 2 -5.93 19.63 25.02
CA ALA A 2 -5.69 19.25 23.63
C ALA A 2 -5.05 17.86 23.57
N THR A 3 -5.64 16.99 22.76
CA THR A 3 -5.26 15.58 22.58
C THR A 3 -3.99 15.48 21.71
N ARG A 4 -3.07 14.63 22.16
CA ARG A 4 -1.73 14.37 21.59
C ARG A 4 -1.85 13.58 20.28
N ILE A 5 -1.32 14.12 19.19
CA ILE A 5 -1.02 13.41 17.94
C ILE A 5 0.50 13.47 17.72
N SER A 6 1.02 12.45 17.04
CA SER A 6 2.37 12.30 16.46
C SER A 6 3.36 11.54 17.32
N GLY A 7 3.42 10.23 17.05
CA GLY A 7 4.62 9.44 17.23
C GLY A 7 5.63 9.81 16.15
N GLU A 8 6.66 10.55 16.55
CA GLU A 8 7.88 10.67 15.78
C GLU A 8 8.76 9.45 16.10
N GLN A 9 8.98 8.57 15.13
CA GLN A 9 10.12 7.66 15.17
C GLN A 9 11.33 8.43 14.64
N GLN A 10 12.11 9.01 15.57
CA GLN A 10 13.45 9.49 15.27
C GLN A 10 14.36 8.30 14.96
N TYR A 11 14.71 8.13 13.68
CA TYR A 11 15.85 7.33 13.28
C TYR A 11 17.12 8.09 13.68
N GLN A 12 17.67 7.74 14.85
CA GLN A 12 18.96 8.23 15.30
C GLN A 12 20.04 7.74 14.34
N GLN A 13 20.51 8.63 13.47
CA GLN A 13 21.65 8.39 12.59
C GLN A 13 22.93 8.45 13.42
N SER A 14 23.38 7.30 13.92
CA SER A 14 24.65 7.18 14.63
C SER A 14 25.81 7.17 13.64
N SER A 15 26.29 8.36 13.28
CA SER A 15 27.51 8.53 12.48
C SER A 15 28.72 8.40 13.42
N SER A 16 29.36 7.23 13.46
CA SER A 16 30.64 7.09 14.18
C SER A 16 31.79 7.48 13.26
N GLU A 17 32.28 8.70 13.48
CA GLU A 17 33.52 9.27 12.97
C GLU A 17 34.70 8.50 13.61
N TYR A 18 35.53 7.85 12.79
CA TYR A 18 36.75 7.18 13.25
C TYR A 18 37.96 7.96 12.75
N ASP A 19 38.51 8.83 13.60
CA ASP A 19 39.85 9.35 13.45
C ASP A 19 40.74 8.80 14.59
N HIS A 20 41.76 8.02 14.21
CA HIS A 20 42.86 7.69 15.11
C HIS A 20 44.19 8.00 14.41
N HIS A 21 44.76 9.14 14.77
CA HIS A 21 46.09 9.57 14.37
C HIS A 21 47.14 8.80 15.17
N THR A 22 48.10 8.12 14.54
CA THR A 22 49.47 8.00 15.07
C THR A 22 50.45 7.30 14.13
N ALA A 23 51.56 8.00 13.90
CA ALA A 23 52.93 7.56 13.61
C ALA A 23 53.29 6.97 12.23
N ALA A 24 54.11 7.74 11.53
CA ALA A 24 54.88 7.37 10.36
C ALA A 24 55.95 6.30 10.67
N VAL A 25 55.92 5.20 9.93
CA VAL A 25 57.09 4.34 9.64
C VAL A 25 56.96 3.91 8.17
N SER A 26 57.91 4.36 7.33
CA SER A 26 57.98 3.98 5.90
C SER A 26 58.52 2.56 5.73
N PRO A 27 57.84 1.65 5.00
CA PRO A 27 58.40 0.37 4.57
C PRO A 27 59.11 0.47 3.20
N PRO A 28 60.08 -0.42 2.89
CA PRO A 28 60.89 -0.41 1.66
C PRO A 28 60.07 -0.79 0.40
N PRO A 29 60.52 -0.40 -0.82
CA PRO A 29 59.74 -0.60 -2.05
C PRO A 29 59.80 -2.07 -2.51
N ALA A 30 58.75 -2.84 -2.18
CA ALA A 30 58.53 -4.18 -2.72
C ALA A 30 57.85 -4.12 -4.10
N PRO A 31 58.11 -5.09 -5.01
CA PRO A 31 57.73 -5.01 -6.42
C PRO A 31 56.21 -4.94 -6.61
N LYS A 32 55.78 -4.16 -7.61
CA LYS A 32 54.38 -3.92 -8.02
C LYS A 32 53.63 -5.24 -8.29
N ARG A 33 53.12 -5.88 -7.24
CA ARG A 33 52.03 -6.85 -7.35
C ARG A 33 50.79 -6.07 -7.76
N ARG A 34 50.45 -6.15 -9.05
CA ARG A 34 49.15 -5.73 -9.59
C ARG A 34 48.08 -6.29 -8.66
N ARG A 35 47.47 -5.43 -7.83
CA ARG A 35 46.22 -5.75 -7.13
C ARG A 35 45.22 -5.98 -8.25
N ARG A 36 44.95 -7.25 -8.58
CA ARG A 36 43.73 -7.60 -9.30
C ARG A 36 42.62 -7.19 -8.34
N SER A 37 42.04 -6.02 -8.58
CA SER A 37 40.78 -5.62 -7.96
C SER A 37 39.78 -6.71 -8.32
N SER A 38 39.55 -7.62 -7.39
CA SER A 38 38.60 -8.71 -7.53
C SER A 38 37.21 -8.11 -7.64
N SER A 39 36.77 -7.84 -8.88
CA SER A 39 35.42 -7.40 -9.22
C SER A 39 34.37 -8.49 -9.01
N SER A 40 34.65 -9.52 -8.20
CA SER A 40 33.75 -10.62 -7.90
C SER A 40 32.76 -10.29 -6.77
N SER A 41 33.08 -9.33 -5.89
CA SER A 41 32.16 -8.84 -4.86
C SER A 41 31.04 -7.95 -5.43
N SER A 42 31.26 -7.35 -6.60
CA SER A 42 30.26 -6.49 -7.25
C SER A 42 29.04 -7.25 -7.74
N GLY A 43 29.16 -8.53 -8.08
CA GLY A 43 28.07 -9.30 -8.68
C GLY A 43 26.98 -9.68 -7.67
N VAL A 44 27.40 -10.11 -6.47
CA VAL A 44 26.48 -10.50 -5.39
C VAL A 44 25.77 -9.27 -4.83
N GLU A 45 26.51 -8.19 -4.54
CA GLU A 45 25.91 -6.93 -4.08
C GLU A 45 24.96 -6.33 -5.12
N ALA A 46 25.29 -6.40 -6.42
CA ALA A 46 24.37 -5.97 -7.48
C ALA A 46 23.12 -6.85 -7.57
N ALA A 47 23.25 -8.17 -7.41
CA ALA A 47 22.10 -9.08 -7.39
C ALA A 47 21.17 -8.80 -6.19
N ILE A 48 21.75 -8.52 -5.01
CA ILE A 48 21.02 -8.13 -3.81
C ILE A 48 20.31 -6.78 -4.03
N ALA A 49 21.02 -5.78 -4.55
CA ALA A 49 20.46 -4.46 -4.85
C ALA A 49 19.29 -4.54 -5.85
N ASN A 50 19.43 -5.37 -6.90
CA ASN A 50 18.38 -5.60 -7.87
C ASN A 50 17.17 -6.29 -7.25
N ALA A 51 17.36 -7.35 -6.46
CA ALA A 51 16.28 -8.05 -5.79
C ALA A 51 15.50 -7.13 -4.83
N ILE A 52 16.20 -6.28 -4.07
CA ILE A 52 15.56 -5.27 -3.19
C ILE A 52 14.78 -4.26 -4.03
N SER A 53 15.35 -3.80 -5.14
CA SER A 53 14.69 -2.86 -6.05
C SER A 53 13.45 -3.45 -6.69
N GLU A 54 13.48 -4.73 -7.09
CA GLU A 54 12.33 -5.46 -7.62
C GLU A 54 11.24 -5.66 -6.56
N MET A 55 11.60 -6.03 -5.33
CA MET A 55 10.65 -6.09 -4.21
C MET A 55 10.02 -4.73 -3.92
N ALA A 56 10.81 -3.66 -3.95
CA ALA A 56 10.31 -2.30 -3.77
C ALA A 56 9.38 -1.87 -4.92
N ALA A 57 9.75 -2.17 -6.16
CA ALA A 57 8.92 -1.90 -7.34
C ALA A 57 7.59 -2.68 -7.28
N ALA A 58 7.65 -3.98 -6.94
CA ALA A 58 6.47 -4.80 -6.75
C ALA A 58 5.59 -4.29 -5.60
N SER A 59 6.19 -3.83 -4.50
CA SER A 59 5.46 -3.23 -3.37
C SER A 59 4.73 -1.95 -3.79
N LYS A 60 5.41 -1.05 -4.51
CA LYS A 60 4.80 0.16 -5.08
C LYS A 60 3.64 -0.20 -6.00
N LEU A 61 3.82 -1.16 -6.91
CA LEU A 61 2.77 -1.62 -7.82
C LEU A 61 1.54 -2.13 -7.05
N ARG A 62 1.73 -2.97 -6.03
CA ARG A 62 0.64 -3.45 -5.17
C ARG A 62 -0.11 -2.32 -4.49
N THR A 63 0.59 -1.34 -3.93
CA THR A 63 -0.03 -0.16 -3.30
C THR A 63 -0.80 0.68 -4.32
N THR A 64 -0.25 0.91 -5.52
CA THR A 64 -0.96 1.62 -6.60
C THR A 64 -2.21 0.88 -7.06
N ALA A 65 -2.15 -0.44 -7.18
CA ALA A 65 -3.32 -1.25 -7.53
C ALA A 65 -4.40 -1.15 -6.44
N LEU A 66 -4.04 -1.21 -5.16
CA LEU A 66 -4.99 -1.07 -4.04
C LEU A 66 -5.63 0.32 -3.97
N THR A 67 -4.87 1.38 -4.24
CA THR A 67 -5.42 2.75 -4.26
C THR A 67 -6.38 2.95 -5.43
N GLN A 68 -6.06 2.42 -6.61
CA GLN A 68 -6.97 2.38 -7.74
C GLN A 68 -8.21 1.50 -7.47
N GLN A 69 -8.08 0.38 -6.75
CA GLN A 69 -9.22 -0.41 -6.26
C GLN A 69 -10.15 0.45 -5.40
N LYS A 70 -9.61 1.19 -4.43
CA LYS A 70 -10.43 2.04 -3.56
C LYS A 70 -11.17 3.14 -4.34
N SER A 71 -10.53 3.69 -5.37
CA SER A 71 -11.17 4.67 -6.27
C SER A 71 -12.31 4.07 -7.08
N ARG A 72 -12.18 2.82 -7.54
CA ARG A 72 -13.22 2.16 -8.35
C ARG A 72 -14.48 1.86 -7.54
N PHE A 73 -14.34 1.71 -6.22
CA PHE A 73 -15.43 1.41 -5.29
C PHE A 73 -15.82 2.60 -4.41
N SER A 74 -15.89 3.79 -5.03
CA SER A 74 -16.24 5.03 -4.33
C SER A 74 -17.73 5.11 -3.99
N LEU A 75 -18.07 5.88 -2.96
CA LEU A 75 -19.46 6.15 -2.59
C LEU A 75 -20.23 6.83 -3.74
N ALA A 76 -19.59 7.76 -4.45
CA ALA A 76 -20.20 8.46 -5.58
C ALA A 76 -20.62 7.49 -6.69
N GLU A 77 -19.76 6.51 -7.02
CA GLU A 77 -20.10 5.47 -7.99
C GLU A 77 -21.26 4.59 -7.48
N CYS A 78 -21.27 4.22 -6.19
CA CYS A 78 -22.41 3.48 -5.62
C CYS A 78 -23.73 4.23 -5.77
N ILE A 79 -23.76 5.53 -5.47
CA ILE A 79 -24.98 6.35 -5.60
C ILE A 79 -25.42 6.44 -7.06
N ARG A 80 -24.48 6.67 -7.99
CA ARG A 80 -24.77 6.71 -9.42
C ARG A 80 -25.37 5.40 -9.92
N GLU A 81 -24.82 4.27 -9.49
CA GLU A 81 -25.35 2.95 -9.85
C GLU A 81 -26.68 2.63 -9.15
N LEU A 82 -26.90 3.14 -7.94
CA LEU A 82 -28.16 3.01 -7.19
C LEU A 82 -29.31 3.72 -7.91
N HIS A 83 -29.08 4.93 -8.42
CA HIS A 83 -30.07 5.70 -9.19
C HIS A 83 -30.48 5.05 -10.53
N GLN A 84 -29.66 4.14 -11.05
CA GLN A 84 -29.98 3.40 -12.28
C GLN A 84 -30.87 2.17 -12.03
N ILE A 85 -31.11 1.79 -10.77
CA ILE A 85 -31.98 0.66 -10.44
C ILE A 85 -33.43 1.13 -10.54
N GLN A 86 -34.18 0.53 -11.46
CA GLN A 86 -35.63 0.73 -11.61
C GLN A 86 -36.39 0.02 -10.49
N ASP A 87 -37.54 0.58 -10.10
CA ASP A 87 -38.46 0.02 -9.10
C ASP A 87 -37.83 -0.26 -7.73
N LEU A 88 -36.79 0.50 -7.37
CA LEU A 88 -36.15 0.42 -6.06
C LEU A 88 -37.09 1.03 -5.00
N PRO A 89 -37.53 0.26 -3.98
CA PRO A 89 -38.34 0.81 -2.90
C PRO A 89 -37.59 1.89 -2.11
N GLU A 90 -38.29 2.94 -1.72
CA GLU A 90 -37.69 4.10 -1.03
C GLU A 90 -36.98 3.71 0.28
N ASN A 91 -37.55 2.79 1.06
CA ASN A 91 -36.90 2.28 2.27
C ASN A 91 -35.57 1.57 1.95
N VAL A 92 -35.54 0.74 0.90
CA VAL A 92 -34.32 0.05 0.47
C VAL A 92 -33.28 1.04 -0.05
N TYR A 93 -33.71 2.15 -0.66
CA TYR A 93 -32.81 3.22 -1.08
C TYR A 93 -32.11 3.86 0.13
N PHE A 94 -32.85 4.23 1.18
CA PHE A 94 -32.26 4.81 2.39
C PHE A 94 -31.35 3.83 3.12
N ASP A 95 -31.77 2.57 3.28
CA ASP A 95 -30.92 1.51 3.84
C ASP A 95 -29.61 1.36 3.05
N ALA A 96 -29.68 1.40 1.71
CA ALA A 96 -28.51 1.29 0.85
C ALA A 96 -27.50 2.43 1.10
N LEU A 97 -27.97 3.66 1.33
CA LEU A 97 -27.11 4.79 1.67
C LEU A 97 -26.36 4.56 2.98
N GLU A 98 -27.03 3.97 3.98
CA GLU A 98 -26.37 3.57 5.22
C GLU A 98 -25.36 2.44 5.01
N PHE A 99 -25.71 1.44 4.20
CA PHE A 99 -24.82 0.32 3.87
C PHE A 99 -23.55 0.75 3.14
N PHE A 100 -23.62 1.76 2.26
CA PHE A 100 -22.46 2.22 1.49
C PHE A 100 -21.43 3.00 2.31
N ASN A 101 -21.71 3.29 3.58
CA ASN A 101 -20.69 3.73 4.52
C ASN A 101 -19.64 2.63 4.77
N ASN A 102 -20.00 1.36 4.59
CA ASN A 102 -19.08 0.23 4.66
C ASN A 102 -18.35 0.02 3.31
N PRO A 103 -17.01 0.14 3.24
CA PRO A 103 -16.26 -0.02 2.00
C PRO A 103 -16.40 -1.41 1.37
N THR A 104 -16.52 -2.47 2.18
CA THR A 104 -16.70 -3.85 1.69
C THR A 104 -18.07 -4.04 1.04
N ALA A 105 -19.10 -3.35 1.56
CA ALA A 105 -20.42 -3.36 0.95
C ALA A 105 -20.42 -2.66 -0.41
N ARG A 106 -19.70 -1.54 -0.54
CA ARG A 106 -19.51 -0.84 -1.82
C ARG A 106 -18.82 -1.72 -2.87
N GLU A 107 -17.74 -2.38 -2.47
CA GLU A 107 -17.01 -3.30 -3.34
C GLU A 107 -17.90 -4.45 -3.81
N THR A 108 -18.66 -5.05 -2.90
CA THR A 108 -19.61 -6.12 -3.24
C THR A 108 -20.65 -5.62 -4.23
N PHE A 109 -21.34 -4.51 -3.91
CA PHE A 109 -22.42 -3.95 -4.73
C PHE A 109 -21.96 -3.60 -6.15
N LEU A 110 -20.81 -2.93 -6.29
CA LEU A 110 -20.30 -2.51 -7.59
C LEU A 110 -19.75 -3.69 -8.41
N SER A 111 -19.28 -4.75 -7.74
CA SER A 111 -18.85 -6.00 -8.41
C SER A 111 -20.01 -6.85 -8.92
N LEU A 112 -21.23 -6.65 -8.40
CA LEU A 112 -22.41 -7.35 -8.90
C LEU A 112 -22.82 -6.81 -10.28
N LYS A 113 -23.30 -7.73 -11.13
CA LYS A 113 -24.00 -7.37 -12.37
C LYS A 113 -25.24 -6.54 -12.04
N SER A 114 -25.59 -5.59 -12.90
CA SER A 114 -26.71 -4.65 -12.69
C SER A 114 -28.00 -5.31 -12.23
N HIS A 115 -28.43 -6.40 -12.87
CA HIS A 115 -29.66 -7.12 -12.54
C HIS A 115 -29.65 -7.84 -11.18
N LEU A 116 -28.49 -8.07 -10.56
CA LEU A 116 -28.38 -8.73 -9.25
C LEU A 116 -28.40 -7.72 -8.09
N ARG A 117 -28.18 -6.44 -8.38
CA ARG A 117 -28.01 -5.41 -7.36
C ARG A 117 -29.27 -5.16 -6.54
N LEU A 118 -30.44 -5.13 -7.18
CA LEU A 118 -31.71 -4.93 -6.47
C LEU A 118 -32.00 -6.08 -5.49
N ALA A 119 -31.88 -7.33 -5.95
CA ALA A 119 -32.10 -8.51 -5.11
C ALA A 119 -31.12 -8.55 -3.92
N TRP A 120 -29.86 -8.19 -4.16
CA TRP A 120 -28.86 -8.09 -3.11
C TRP A 120 -29.22 -7.02 -2.07
N LEU A 121 -29.64 -5.82 -2.51
CA LEU A 121 -30.05 -4.75 -1.60
C LEU A 121 -31.28 -5.16 -0.76
N GLN A 122 -32.29 -5.75 -1.37
CA GLN A 122 -33.48 -6.22 -0.66
C GLN A 122 -33.14 -7.28 0.39
N PHE A 123 -32.26 -8.23 0.06
CA PHE A 123 -31.79 -9.23 1.01
C PHE A 123 -31.06 -8.59 2.20
N LYS A 124 -30.22 -7.57 1.92
CA LYS A 124 -29.47 -6.83 2.94
C LYS A 124 -30.38 -6.01 3.85
N SER A 125 -31.34 -5.28 3.29
CA SER A 125 -32.35 -4.52 4.06
C SER A 125 -33.18 -5.44 4.96
N ASN A 126 -33.66 -6.58 4.43
CA ASN A 126 -34.44 -7.51 5.23
C ASN A 126 -33.63 -8.14 6.38
N ALA A 127 -32.34 -8.37 6.17
CA ALA A 127 -31.46 -8.87 7.23
C ALA A 127 -31.23 -7.83 8.35
N ALA A 128 -31.23 -6.54 8.03
CA ALA A 128 -31.07 -5.46 9.01
C ALA A 128 -32.33 -5.21 9.84
N SER A 129 -33.51 -5.46 9.29
CA SER A 129 -34.80 -5.30 10.00
C SER A 129 -35.13 -6.39 11.04
N HIS A 130 -34.31 -7.45 11.14
CA HIS A 130 -34.52 -8.56 12.09
C HIS A 130 -33.58 -8.53 13.31
N THR A 131 -32.76 -7.49 13.46
CA THR A 131 -31.90 -7.24 14.63
C THR A 131 -32.40 -6.03 15.40
#